data_AF-A0A6C0B2G7-F1
#
_entry.id   AF-A0A6C0B2G7-F1
#
_cell.length_a   1.000
_cell.length_b   1.000
_cell.length_c   1.000
_cell.angle_alpha   90.00
_cell.angle_beta   90.00
_cell.angle_gamma   90.00
#
_symmetry.space_group_name_H-M   'P 1'
#
loop_
_entity.id
_entity.type
_entity.pdbx_description
1 polymer ?
#
loop_
_entity_poly.entity_id
_entity_poly.type
_entity_poly.pdbx_seq_one_letter_code
_entity_poly.pdbx_strand_id
1 'polypeptide(L)' 'MPAQKDLNIFGAIMMFYIFLSYIIFPLGFYFLLDSTLTSAGHGFVIGSLISVLLWLGYGSKMV' A
#
# COMPACT_ATOMS: atom_id res chain seq x y z
N MET A 1 26.48 -10.69 3.82
CA MET A 1 25.17 -11.32 4.09
C MET A 1 24.09 -10.61 3.27
N PRO A 2 24.00 -10.88 1.96
CA PRO A 2 23.07 -10.20 1.04
C PRO A 2 21.60 -10.36 1.48
N ALA A 3 21.19 -11.56 1.90
CA ALA A 3 19.83 -11.88 2.29
C ALA A 3 19.23 -11.02 3.44
N GLN A 4 20.06 -10.53 4.37
CA GLN A 4 19.56 -9.68 5.47
C GLN A 4 19.16 -8.29 4.98
N LYS A 5 19.91 -7.74 4.00
CA LYS A 5 19.60 -6.45 3.39
C LYS A 5 18.30 -6.53 2.59
N ASP A 6 18.15 -7.60 1.81
CA ASP A 6 16.99 -7.83 0.95
C ASP A 6 15.72 -8.04 1.80
N LEU A 7 15.83 -8.77 2.92
CA LEU A 7 14.75 -8.92 3.89
C LEU A 7 14.31 -7.58 4.51
N ASN A 8 15.26 -6.72 4.87
CA ASN A 8 14.94 -5.41 5.45
C ASN A 8 14.24 -4.50 4.42
N ILE A 9 14.69 -4.51 3.16
CA ILE A 9 14.07 -3.74 2.08
C ILE A 9 12.66 -4.26 1.81
N PHE A 10 12.49 -5.58 1.68
CA PHE A 10 11.19 -6.20 1.51
C PHE A 10 10.22 -5.81 2.64
N GLY A 11 10.65 -5.93 3.89
CA GLY A 11 9.84 -5.56 5.05
C GLY A 11 9.41 -4.10 5.04
N ALA A 12 10.33 -3.18 4.70
CA ALA A 12 10.01 -1.76 4.58
C ALA A 12 8.98 -1.48 3.47
N ILE A 13 9.12 -2.11 2.31
CA ILE A 13 8.18 -1.99 1.19
C ILE A 13 6.79 -2.52 1.60
N MET A 14 6.73 -3.69 2.25
CA MET A 14 5.46 -4.25 2.71
C MET A 14 4.77 -3.35 3.74
N MET A 15 5.52 -2.81 4.71
CA MET A 15 4.99 -1.86 5.68
C MET A 15 4.43 -0.60 5.01
N PHE A 16 5.12 -0.08 4.00
CA PHE A 16 4.64 1.04 3.21
C PHE A 16 3.32 0.71 2.50
N TYR A 17 3.20 -0.47 1.87
CA TYR A 17 1.96 -0.88 1.20
C TYR A 17 0.80 -1.12 2.17
N ILE A 18 1.06 -1.66 3.36
CA ILE A 18 0.05 -1.78 4.42
C ILE A 18 -0.47 -0.39 4.80
N PHE A 19 0.43 0.55 5.07
CA PHE A 19 0.05 1.91 5.45
C PHE A 19 -0.72 2.61 4.32
N LEU A 20 -0.28 2.43 3.08
CA LEU A 20 -0.93 3.01 1.91
C LEU A 20 -2.35 2.46 1.73
N SER A 21 -2.51 1.13 1.74
CA SER A 21 -3.76 0.45 1.40
C SER A 21 -4.79 0.45 2.52
N TYR A 22 -4.36 0.34 3.78
CA TYR A 22 -5.26 0.21 4.94
C TYR A 22 -5.49 1.52 5.69
N ILE A 23 -4.65 2.53 5.48
CA ILE A 23 -4.75 3.80 6.21
C ILE A 23 -4.91 4.96 5.24
N ILE A 24 -3.91 5.25 4.40
CA ILE A 24 -3.92 6.48 3.59
C ILE A 24 -5.10 6.53 2.61
N PHE A 25 -5.30 5.51 1.78
CA PHE A 25 -6.39 5.52 0.81
C PHE A 25 -7.78 5.43 1.45
N PRO A 26 -8.04 4.54 2.42
CA PRO A 26 -9.34 4.49 3.10
C PRO A 26 -9.71 5.81 3.77
N LEU A 27 -8.78 6.42 4.52
CA LEU A 27 -9.02 7.70 5.17
C LEU A 27 -9.17 8.83 4.15
N GLY A 28 -8.33 8.85 3.11
CA GLY A 28 -8.43 9.82 2.03
C GLY A 28 -9.80 9.77 1.34
N PHE A 29 -10.30 8.58 1.01
CA PHE A 29 -11.60 8.42 0.39
C PHE A 29 -12.75 8.79 1.34
N TYR A 30 -12.65 8.43 2.62
CA TYR A 30 -13.65 8.80 3.62
C TYR A 30 -13.74 10.33 3.83
N PHE A 31 -12.60 11.01 3.99
CA PHE A 31 -12.61 12.42 4.35
C PHE A 31 -12.66 13.38 3.14
N LEU A 32 -12.19 12.96 1.97
CA LEU A 32 -12.04 13.86 0.81
C LEU A 32 -13.09 13.63 -0.30
N LEU A 33 -13.70 12.44 -0.38
CA LEU A 33 -14.71 12.14 -1.39
C LEU A 33 -16.11 12.11 -0.79
N ASP A 34 -16.35 11.15 0.09
CA ASP A 34 -17.65 10.96 0.73
C ASP A 34 -17.45 10.28 2.09
N SER A 35 -18.01 10.85 3.15
CA SER A 35 -17.82 10.42 4.55
C SER A 35 -18.66 9.20 4.93
N THR A 36 -18.65 8.21 4.04
CA THR A 36 -19.33 6.92 4.20
C THR A 36 -18.32 5.79 4.32
N LEU A 37 -18.66 4.76 5.11
CA LEU A 37 -17.81 3.59 5.25
C LEU A 37 -17.60 2.84 3.92
N THR A 38 -18.59 2.92 3.01
CA THR A 38 -18.49 2.38 1.66
C THR A 38 -17.40 3.08 0.85
N SER A 39 -17.32 4.42 0.91
CA SER A 39 -16.24 5.18 0.29
C SER A 39 -14.86 4.78 0.83
N ALA A 40 -14.72 4.64 2.16
CA ALA A 40 -13.49 4.13 2.77
C ALA A 40 -13.10 2.74 2.23
N GLY A 41 -14.09 1.86 2.04
CA GLY A 41 -13.90 0.55 1.42
C GLY A 41 -13.43 0.63 -0.04
N HIS A 42 -13.94 1.57 -0.82
CA HIS A 42 -13.43 1.83 -2.17
C HIS A 42 -11.98 2.33 -2.14
N GLY A 43 -11.62 3.18 -1.17
CA GLY A 43 -10.24 3.58 -0.93
C GLY A 43 -9.33 2.38 -0.65
N PHE A 44 -9.74 1.45 0.22
CA PHE A 44 -9.01 0.22 0.48
C PHE A 44 -8.75 -0.60 -0.79
N VAL A 45 -9.80 -0.82 -1.60
CA VAL A 45 -9.69 -1.59 -2.85
C VAL A 45 -8.72 -0.93 -3.82
N ILE A 46 -8.87 0.38 -4.07
CA ILE A 46 -8.01 1.11 -5.00
C ILE A 46 -6.57 1.18 -4.47
N GLY A 47 -6.37 1.47 -3.18
CA GLY A 47 -5.05 1.49 -2.55
C GLY A 47 -4.33 0.13 -2.64
N SER A 48 -5.07 -0.97 -2.48
CA SER A 48 -4.53 -2.33 -2.63
C SER A 48 -4.12 -2.62 -4.07
N LEU A 49 -4.95 -2.25 -5.06
CA LEU A 49 -4.60 -2.41 -6.48
C LEU A 49 -3.34 -1.62 -6.84
N ILE A 50 -3.24 -0.37 -6.37
CA ILE A 50 -2.04 0.47 -6.58
C ILE A 50 -0.82 -0.18 -5.94
N SER A 51 -0.93 -0.71 -4.71
CA SER A 51 0.18 -1.37 -4.03
C SER A 51 0.67 -2.62 -4.78
N VAL A 52 -0.24 -3.41 -5.37
CA VAL A 52 0.13 -4.54 -6.24
C VAL A 52 0.86 -4.06 -7.49
N LEU A 53 0.38 -3.01 -8.15
CA LEU A 53 1.05 -2.43 -9.31
C LEU A 53 2.45 -1.90 -8.96
N LEU A 54 2.61 -1.25 -7.80
CA LEU A 54 3.91 -0.78 -7.31
C LEU A 54 4.88 -1.93 -7.04
N TRP A 55 4.41 -3.05 -6.48
CA TRP A 55 5.24 -4.24 -6.30
C TRP A 55 5.73 -4.80 -7.64
N LEU A 56 4.81 -5.01 -8.59
CA LEU A 56 5.14 -5.59 -9.89
C LEU A 56 6.02 -4.66 -10.74
N GLY A 57 5.85 -3.34 -10.62
CA GLY A 57 6.61 -2.35 -11.39
C GLY A 57 7.97 -1.99 -10.81
N TYR A 58 8.05 -1.84 -9.49
CA TYR A 58 9.19 -1.23 -8.80
C TYR A 58 9.69 -2.05 -7.61
N GLY A 59 8.81 -2.41 -6.68
CA GLY A 59 9.22 -3.04 -5.41
C GLY A 59 9.98 -4.35 -5.61
N SER A 60 9.54 -5.18 -6.56
CA SER A 60 10.19 -6.45 -6.90
C SER A 60 11.60 -6.30 -7.49
N LYS A 61 11.98 -5.12 -7.99
CA LYS A 61 13.32 -4.84 -8.55
C LYS A 61 14.29 -4.26 -7.51
N MET A 62 13.79 -3.91 -6.32
CA MET A 62 14.56 -3.33 -5.22
C MET A 62 15.01 -4.37 -4.20
N VAL A 63 14.37 -5.54 -4.22
CA VAL A 63 14.67 -6.70 -3.38
C VAL A 63 15.55 -7.67 -4.17
#